data_AF-A0A4D9DIH0-F1
#
_entry.id   AF-A0A4D9DIH0-F1
#
_cell.length_a   1.000
_cell.length_b   1.000
_cell.length_c   1.000
_cell.angle_alpha   90.00
_cell.angle_beta   90.00
_cell.angle_gamma   90.00
#
_symmetry.space_group_name_H-M   'P 1'
#
loop_
_entity.id
_entity.type
_entity.pdbx_description
1 polymer ?
#
loop_
_entity_poly.entity_id
_entity_poly.type
_entity_poly.pdbx_seq_one_letter_code
_entity_poly.pdbx_strand_id
1 'polypeptide(L)'
;MFILQVRDSEARPHIIVKELSQEALIESFYYFIKEVPPRNWNTFMRTHLTDNEIDKTTFEHPKNIEERYYQMLIIWRNKFGNEASIIKLLDSLWNIGLRRSHENIVNHLISKDIITLLEAKD
;
A
#
# COMPACT_ATOMS: atom_id res chain seq x y z
N MET A 1 -2.12 31.95 8.91
CA MET A 1 -2.06 30.90 7.87
C MET A 1 -0.83 30.09 8.15
N PHE A 2 -0.96 28.98 8.88
CA PHE A 2 0.16 28.11 9.23
C PHE A 2 0.23 26.99 8.20
N ILE A 3 1.29 27.01 7.39
CA ILE A 3 1.69 25.89 6.55
C ILE A 3 2.26 24.86 7.51
N LEU A 4 1.59 23.72 7.67
CA LEU A 4 2.18 22.57 8.35
C LEU A 4 3.29 22.03 7.46
N GLN A 5 4.50 22.54 7.72
CA GLN A 5 5.74 21.93 7.31
C GLN A 5 5.75 20.52 7.92
N VAL A 6 5.59 19.51 7.07
CA VAL A 6 5.82 18.11 7.42
C VAL A 6 7.23 18.06 8.01
N ARG A 7 7.33 17.98 9.34
CA ARG A 7 8.60 17.74 10.02
C ARG A 7 9.12 16.41 9.49
N ASP A 8 10.41 16.35 9.18
CA ASP A 8 11.22 15.14 9.04
C ASP A 8 11.12 14.29 10.32
N SER A 9 9.95 13.69 10.55
CA SER A 9 9.76 12.70 11.59
C SER A 9 10.26 11.38 11.01
N GLU A 10 11.43 10.92 11.46
CA GLU A 10 11.92 9.56 11.21
C GLU A 10 10.95 8.47 11.75
N ALA A 11 9.96 8.86 12.56
CA ALA A 11 8.98 7.95 13.13
C ALA A 11 7.88 7.59 12.12
N ARG A 12 7.50 6.30 12.12
CA ARG A 12 6.41 5.80 11.27
C ARG A 12 5.10 6.48 11.66
N PRO A 13 4.32 6.99 10.68
CA PRO A 13 3.01 7.54 10.99
C PRO A 13 2.08 6.46 11.53
N HIS A 14 1.27 6.83 12.53
CA HIS A 14 0.19 5.99 13.03
C HIS A 14 -1.04 6.23 12.17
N ILE A 15 -1.47 5.20 11.45
CA ILE A 15 -2.52 5.30 10.43
C ILE A 15 -3.78 4.57 10.91
N ILE A 16 -4.93 5.23 10.80
CA ILE A 16 -6.24 4.60 10.92
C ILE A 16 -6.87 4.55 9.54
N VAL A 17 -7.38 3.38 9.15
CA VAL A 17 -8.20 3.22 7.95
C VAL A 17 -9.66 3.33 8.37
N LYS A 18 -10.43 4.17 7.66
CA LYS A 18 -11.88 4.28 7.87
C LYS A 18 -12.59 3.07 7.26
N GLU A 19 -13.91 2.98 7.44
CA GLU A 19 -14.71 1.95 6.76
C GLU A 19 -14.47 2.02 5.25
N LEU A 20 -14.01 0.90 4.67
CA LEU A 20 -13.47 0.89 3.31
C LEU A 20 -14.38 0.08 2.37
N SER A 21 -15.01 0.78 1.42
CA SER A 21 -15.78 0.11 0.36
C SER A 21 -14.88 -0.70 -0.57
N GLN A 22 -15.47 -1.66 -1.28
CA GLN A 22 -14.71 -2.45 -2.25
C GLN A 22 -14.17 -1.58 -3.40
N GLU A 23 -14.94 -0.60 -3.84
CA GLU A 23 -14.56 0.31 -4.92
C GLU A 23 -13.37 1.17 -4.52
N ALA A 24 -13.38 1.73 -3.30
CA ALA A 24 -12.28 2.52 -2.77
C ALA A 24 -11.01 1.67 -2.55
N LEU A 25 -11.17 0.41 -2.13
CA LEU A 25 -10.05 -0.54 -2.03
C LEU A 25 -9.42 -0.82 -3.41
N ILE A 26 -10.24 -1.07 -4.42
CA ILE A 26 -9.77 -1.33 -5.79
C ILE A 26 -9.05 -0.10 -6.35
N GLU A 27 -9.61 1.10 -6.19
CA GLU A 27 -8.95 2.35 -6.57
C GLU A 27 -7.59 2.50 -5.88
N SER A 28 -7.54 2.22 -4.57
CA SER A 28 -6.30 2.25 -3.80
C SER A 28 -5.26 1.29 -4.39
N PHE A 29 -5.64 0.06 -4.73
CA PHE A 29 -4.74 -0.94 -5.32
C PHE A 29 -4.10 -0.45 -6.62
N TYR A 30 -4.86 0.15 -7.53
CA TYR A 30 -4.28 0.75 -8.73
C TYR A 30 -3.31 1.89 -8.41
N TYR A 31 -3.59 2.66 -7.36
CA TYR A 31 -2.65 3.70 -6.91
C TYR A 31 -1.35 3.11 -6.34
N PHE A 32 -1.41 2.01 -5.59
CA PHE A 32 -0.21 1.26 -5.18
C PHE A 32 0.58 0.75 -6.40
N ILE A 33 -0.09 0.16 -7.39
CA ILE A 33 0.54 -0.34 -8.62
C ILE A 33 1.28 0.78 -9.35
N LYS A 34 0.69 1.97 -9.41
CA LYS A 34 1.28 3.15 -10.05
C LYS A 34 2.49 3.69 -9.30
N GLU A 35 2.43 3.77 -7.97
CA GLU A 35 3.43 4.48 -7.16
C GLU A 35 4.61 3.60 -6.72
N VAL A 36 4.45 2.27 -6.70
CA VAL A 36 5.54 1.35 -6.35
C VAL A 36 6.39 1.07 -7.59
N PRO A 37 7.72 1.32 -7.54
CA PRO A 37 8.60 1.04 -8.68
C PRO A 37 8.54 -0.44 -9.09
N PRO A 38 8.36 -0.77 -10.38
CA PRO A 38 8.22 -2.16 -10.83
C PRO A 38 9.38 -3.07 -10.38
N ARG A 39 10.61 -2.55 -10.37
CA ARG A 39 11.81 -3.28 -9.93
C ARG A 39 11.75 -3.72 -8.45
N ASN A 40 10.93 -3.07 -7.64
CA ASN A 40 10.78 -3.34 -6.21
C ASN A 40 9.51 -4.16 -5.90
N TRP A 41 8.65 -4.42 -6.90
CA TRP A 41 7.32 -5.01 -6.68
C TRP A 41 7.38 -6.38 -6.01
N ASN A 42 8.23 -7.29 -6.49
CA ASN A 42 8.35 -8.61 -5.88
C ASN A 42 8.91 -8.54 -4.45
N THR A 43 9.87 -7.65 -4.18
CA THR A 43 10.37 -7.41 -2.82
C THR A 43 9.26 -6.87 -1.91
N PHE A 44 8.42 -5.98 -2.43
CA PHE A 44 7.25 -5.46 -1.73
C PHE A 44 6.23 -6.57 -1.42
N MET A 45 5.89 -7.40 -2.40
CA MET A 45 4.95 -8.51 -2.21
C MET A 45 5.45 -9.57 -1.24
N ARG A 46 6.76 -9.87 -1.23
CA ARG A 46 7.39 -10.85 -0.34
C ARG A 46 7.30 -10.55 1.16
N THR A 47 6.93 -9.34 1.54
CA THR A 47 6.70 -9.01 2.95
C THR A 47 5.54 -9.81 3.54
N HIS A 48 4.57 -10.24 2.72
CA HIS A 48 3.41 -11.02 3.17
C HIS A 48 2.91 -12.11 2.19
N LEU A 49 3.48 -12.21 0.99
CA LEU A 49 3.28 -13.32 0.06
C LEU A 49 4.49 -14.25 0.04
N THR A 50 4.22 -15.54 -0.16
CA THR A 50 5.24 -16.56 -0.41
C THR A 50 5.73 -16.49 -1.86
N ASP A 51 6.94 -16.97 -2.12
CA ASP A 51 7.45 -17.08 -3.50
C ASP A 51 6.53 -17.92 -4.39
N ASN A 52 5.96 -19.01 -3.86
CA ASN A 52 5.02 -19.84 -4.60
C ASN A 52 3.77 -19.08 -5.05
N GLU A 53 3.21 -18.20 -4.21
CA GLU A 53 2.07 -17.36 -4.59
C GLU A 53 2.46 -16.36 -5.69
N ILE A 54 3.63 -15.73 -5.56
CA ILE A 54 4.15 -14.77 -6.53
C ILE A 54 4.43 -15.43 -7.89
N ASP A 55 5.06 -16.60 -7.88
CA ASP A 55 5.41 -17.36 -9.08
C ASP A 55 4.17 -17.89 -9.77
N LYS A 56 3.18 -18.39 -9.01
CA LYS A 56 1.89 -18.83 -9.54
C LYS A 56 1.18 -17.68 -10.27
N THR A 57 1.04 -16.51 -9.64
CA THR A 57 0.40 -15.35 -10.29
C THR A 57 1.20 -14.87 -11.51
N THR A 58 2.53 -14.92 -11.44
CA THR A 58 3.40 -14.59 -12.58
C THR A 58 3.19 -15.53 -13.77
N PHE A 59 3.03 -16.82 -13.50
CA PHE A 59 2.77 -17.85 -14.50
C PHE A 59 1.36 -17.72 -15.11
N GLU A 60 0.34 -17.45 -14.29
CA GLU A 60 -1.05 -17.27 -14.74
C GLU A 60 -1.25 -15.99 -15.56
N HIS A 61 -0.49 -14.93 -15.26
CA HIS A 61 -0.58 -13.63 -15.94
C HIS A 61 0.77 -13.20 -16.55
N PRO A 62 1.25 -13.89 -17.61
CA PRO A 62 2.60 -13.70 -18.12
C PRO A 62 2.79 -12.39 -18.91
N LYS A 63 1.74 -11.89 -19.57
CA LYS A 63 1.82 -10.75 -20.51
C LYS A 63 1.35 -9.41 -19.93
N ASN A 64 0.53 -9.43 -18.88
CA ASN A 64 -0.03 -8.23 -18.29
C ASN A 64 0.55 -8.01 -16.89
N ILE A 65 1.50 -7.09 -16.79
CA ILE A 65 2.21 -6.78 -15.54
C ILE A 65 1.26 -6.13 -14.52
N GLU A 66 0.39 -5.22 -14.96
CA GLU A 66 -0.57 -4.55 -14.09
C GLU A 66 -1.58 -5.54 -13.51
N GLU A 67 -2.14 -6.42 -14.34
CA GLU A 67 -3.04 -7.48 -13.88
C GLU A 67 -2.34 -8.42 -12.90
N ARG A 68 -1.10 -8.82 -13.19
CA ARG A 68 -0.30 -9.65 -12.28
C ARG A 68 -0.15 -8.98 -10.91
N TYR A 69 0.18 -7.69 -10.90
CA TYR A 69 0.36 -6.93 -9.67
C TYR A 69 -0.97 -6.81 -8.91
N TYR A 70 -2.06 -6.56 -9.61
CA TYR A 70 -3.40 -6.53 -9.04
C TYR A 70 -3.78 -7.86 -8.39
N GLN A 71 -3.55 -8.99 -9.07
CA GLN A 71 -3.84 -10.32 -8.53
C GLN A 71 -3.04 -10.65 -7.26
N MET A 72 -1.79 -10.17 -7.16
CA MET A 72 -1.02 -10.29 -5.91
C MET A 72 -1.67 -9.49 -4.76
N LEU A 73 -2.19 -8.30 -5.04
CA LEU A 73 -2.95 -7.50 -4.05
C LEU A 73 -4.28 -8.16 -3.67
N ILE A 74 -4.91 -8.92 -4.58
CA ILE A 74 -6.10 -9.72 -4.25
C ILE A 74 -5.75 -10.84 -3.27
N ILE A 75 -4.64 -11.55 -3.46
CA ILE A 75 -4.17 -12.56 -2.49
C ILE A 75 -3.94 -11.91 -1.13
N TRP A 76 -3.32 -10.73 -1.12
CA TRP A 76 -3.10 -9.95 0.09
C TRP A 76 -4.41 -9.60 0.80
N ARG A 77 -5.40 -9.07 0.07
CA ARG A 77 -6.76 -8.80 0.56
C ARG A 77 -7.38 -10.04 1.21
N ASN A 78 -7.29 -11.18 0.54
CA ASN A 78 -7.89 -12.42 1.02
C ASN A 78 -7.25 -12.91 2.32
N LYS A 79 -5.99 -12.55 2.60
CA LYS A 79 -5.30 -12.89 3.85
C LYS A 79 -5.68 -11.99 5.04
N PHE A 80 -5.97 -10.71 4.79
CA PHE A 80 -6.07 -9.73 5.87
C PHE A 80 -7.41 -8.99 5.96
N GLY A 81 -8.25 -9.03 4.93
CA GLY A 81 -9.44 -8.18 4.81
C GLY A 81 -9.11 -6.80 4.21
N ASN A 82 -10.13 -5.95 4.03
CA ASN A 82 -10.00 -4.69 3.29
C ASN A 82 -9.07 -3.68 4.02
N GLU A 83 -9.43 -3.29 5.24
CA GLU A 83 -8.76 -2.24 6.00
C GLU A 83 -7.34 -2.64 6.40
N ALA A 84 -7.18 -3.85 6.93
CA ALA A 84 -5.87 -4.35 7.36
C ALA A 84 -4.91 -4.54 6.18
N SER A 85 -5.40 -4.73 4.96
CA SER A 85 -4.55 -4.76 3.76
C SER A 85 -3.91 -3.41 3.50
N ILE A 86 -4.66 -2.31 3.59
CA ILE A 86 -4.11 -0.96 3.41
C ILE A 86 -3.01 -0.67 4.42
N ILE A 87 -3.25 -0.96 5.72
CA ILE A 87 -2.25 -0.76 6.78
C ILE A 87 -0.98 -1.56 6.47
N LYS A 88 -1.13 -2.86 6.16
CA LYS A 88 0.02 -3.74 5.90
C LYS A 88 0.79 -3.36 4.65
N LEU A 89 0.12 -2.90 3.60
CA LEU A 89 0.78 -2.41 2.38
C LEU A 89 1.61 -1.15 2.70
N LEU A 90 1.06 -0.20 3.45
CA LEU A 90 1.80 0.99 3.88
C LEU A 90 2.99 0.64 4.78
N ASP A 91 2.78 -0.20 5.79
CA ASP A 91 3.84 -0.72 6.67
C ASP A 91 4.96 -1.39 5.88
N SER A 92 4.59 -2.17 4.86
CA SER A 92 5.54 -2.89 4.02
C SER A 92 6.40 -1.94 3.20
N LEU A 93 5.83 -0.89 2.61
CA LEU A 93 6.59 0.16 1.91
C LEU A 93 7.59 0.85 2.85
N TRP A 94 7.16 1.16 4.07
CA TRP A 94 8.03 1.74 5.08
C TRP A 94 9.19 0.80 5.44
N ASN A 95 8.89 -0.47 5.67
CA ASN A 95 9.86 -1.51 6.05
C ASN A 95 10.94 -1.73 5.00
N ILE A 96 10.57 -1.70 3.71
CA ILE A 96 11.52 -1.89 2.60
C ILE A 96 12.18 -0.58 2.14
N GLY A 97 11.95 0.53 2.84
CA GLY A 97 12.60 1.82 2.57
C GLY A 97 12.03 2.60 1.39
N LEU A 98 10.85 2.24 0.86
CA LEU A 98 10.18 2.99 -0.21
C LEU A 98 9.41 4.20 0.35
N ARG A 99 10.10 5.10 1.03
CA ARG A 99 9.50 6.25 1.75
C ARG A 99 8.73 7.19 0.85
N ARG A 100 9.27 7.51 -0.33
CA ARG A 100 8.57 8.35 -1.32
C ARG A 100 7.25 7.75 -1.80
N SER A 101 7.24 6.46 -2.15
CA SER A 101 6.00 5.78 -2.57
C SER A 101 5.01 5.75 -1.41
N HIS A 102 5.47 5.46 -0.20
CA HIS A 102 4.65 5.50 1.01
C HIS A 102 3.99 6.87 1.20
N GLU A 103 4.77 7.96 1.19
CA GLU A 103 4.26 9.34 1.36
C GLU A 103 3.25 9.72 0.27
N ASN A 104 3.54 9.41 -1.00
CA ASN A 104 2.62 9.69 -2.11
C ASN A 104 1.28 8.98 -1.91
N ILE A 105 1.32 7.68 -1.54
CA ILE A 105 0.12 6.88 -1.32
C ILE A 105 -0.63 7.38 -0.09
N VAL A 106 0.04 7.66 1.03
CA VAL A 106 -0.60 8.24 2.22
C VAL A 106 -1.33 9.54 1.89
N ASN A 107 -0.66 10.47 1.20
CA ASN A 107 -1.27 11.73 0.80
C ASN A 107 -2.51 11.54 -0.09
N HIS A 108 -2.44 10.59 -1.03
CA HIS A 108 -3.58 10.24 -1.87
C HIS A 108 -4.75 9.68 -1.05
N LEU A 109 -4.49 8.71 -0.19
CA LEU A 109 -5.52 8.08 0.64
C LEU A 109 -6.17 9.08 1.62
N ILE A 110 -5.40 10.03 2.16
CA ILE A 110 -5.94 11.14 2.98
C ILE A 110 -6.88 12.01 2.13
N SER A 111 -6.46 12.41 0.92
CA SER A 111 -7.29 13.22 0.02
C SER A 111 -8.60 12.55 -0.42
N LYS A 112 -8.64 11.21 -0.34
CA LYS A 112 -9.81 10.38 -0.63
C LYS A 112 -10.63 10.05 0.60
N ASP A 113 -10.25 10.59 1.76
CA ASP A 113 -10.88 10.33 3.05
C ASP A 113 -10.83 8.86 3.50
N ILE A 114 -9.90 8.07 2.95
CA ILE A 114 -9.76 6.63 3.23
C ILE A 114 -8.99 6.38 4.54
N ILE A 115 -8.00 7.22 4.84
CA ILE A 115 -7.19 7.11 6.05
C ILE A 115 -7.10 8.44 6.79
N THR A 116 -6.77 8.36 8.08
CA THR A 116 -6.35 9.51 8.89
C THR A 116 -5.04 9.20 9.59
N LEU A 117 -4.24 10.26 9.80
CA LEU A 117 -3.05 10.19 10.63
C LEU A 117 -3.44 10.50 12.07
N LEU A 118 -3.05 9.64 13.01
CA LEU A 118 -3.04 10.00 14.41
C LEU A 118 -1.77 10.82 14.67
N GLU A 119 -1.95 12.08 15.05
CA GLU A 119 -0.85 12.83 15.65
C GLU A 119 -0.46 12.12 16.95
N ALA A 120 0.84 11.96 17.18
CA ALA A 120 1.32 11.54 18.49
C ALA A 120 0.79 12.57 19.49
N LYS A 121 -0.03 12.12 20.45
CA LYS A 121 -0.33 12.96 21.61
C LYS A 121 0.99 13.18 22.33
N ASP A 122 1.42 14.43 22.36
CA ASP A 122 2.49 14.91 23.25
C ASP A 122 2.24 14.49 24.70
#